data_AF-A0A1W9UJT0-F1
#
_entry.id   AF-A0A1W9UJT0-F1
#
_cell.length_a   1.000
_cell.length_b   1.000
_cell.length_c   1.000
_cell.angle_alpha   90.00
_cell.angle_beta   90.00
_cell.angle_gamma   90.00
#
_symmetry.space_group_name_H-M   'P 1'
#
loop_
_entity.id
_entity.type
_entity.pdbx_description
1 polymer ?
#
loop_
_entity_poly.entity_id
_entity_poly.type
_entity_poly.pdbx_seq_one_letter_code
_entity_poly.pdbx_strand_id
1 'polypeptide(L)'
;FPAFAQKRRAELEKYGAQIDLKSECACALDALKSQPQLRSQKLLWGWLSIRVLEVAGILVLVLALLAALSALALVGAGVALLGLKKVMMAYSALGWIGAVLIWWLKLKMQRPEEHLKEKAGKIHGVLHQHGQDVKYVILGHDHQAHLKRLDEEHFYVNSGTWTAVIAQDKEVLQNARQFSFVRVIENTAHLMRWNDGGGSWEQIVLR
;
A
#
# COMPACT_ATOMS: atom_id res chain seq x y z
N PHE A 1 8.89 -31.28 -9.41
CA PHE A 1 8.61 -30.47 -8.20
C PHE A 1 9.52 -30.80 -7.00
N PRO A 2 9.71 -32.06 -6.56
CA PRO A 2 10.49 -32.34 -5.34
C PRO A 2 11.99 -31.96 -5.44
N ALA A 3 12.62 -32.17 -6.61
CA ALA A 3 14.02 -31.80 -6.83
C ALA A 3 14.30 -30.28 -6.72
N PHE A 4 13.35 -29.44 -7.14
CA PHE A 4 13.47 -27.99 -7.04
C PHE A 4 13.38 -27.52 -5.58
N ALA A 5 12.43 -28.09 -4.82
CA ALA A 5 12.29 -27.80 -3.39
C ALA A 5 13.52 -28.22 -2.59
N GLN A 6 14.11 -29.38 -2.90
CA GLN A 6 15.32 -29.87 -2.26
C GLN A 6 16.54 -28.98 -2.55
N LYS A 7 16.71 -28.57 -3.82
CA LYS A 7 17.78 -27.62 -4.20
C LYS A 7 17.63 -26.28 -3.49
N ARG A 8 16.41 -25.72 -3.48
CA ARG A 8 16.10 -24.45 -2.80
C ARG A 8 16.40 -24.52 -1.30
N ARG A 9 16.04 -25.62 -0.65
CA ARG A 9 16.32 -25.85 0.77
C ARG A 9 17.83 -25.88 1.05
N ALA A 10 18.60 -26.59 0.24
CA ALA A 10 20.06 -26.63 0.39
C ALA A 10 20.71 -25.24 0.19
N GLU A 11 20.19 -24.43 -0.74
CA GLU A 11 20.62 -23.04 -0.92
C GLU A 11 20.29 -22.18 0.31
N LEU A 12 19.10 -22.33 0.89
CA LEU A 12 18.68 -21.60 2.09
C LEU A 12 19.48 -22.02 3.33
N GLU A 13 19.78 -23.30 3.48
CA GLU A 13 20.65 -23.83 4.54
C GLU A 13 22.06 -23.25 4.44
N LYS A 14 22.64 -23.26 3.23
CA LYS A 14 23.95 -22.66 2.97
C LYS A 14 23.96 -21.16 3.25
N TYR A 15 22.94 -20.44 2.79
CA TYR A 15 22.82 -19.00 3.03
C TYR A 15 22.63 -18.70 4.52
N GLY A 16 21.74 -19.44 5.19
CA GLY A 16 21.48 -19.25 6.62
C GLY A 16 22.74 -19.44 7.45
N ALA A 17 23.53 -20.48 7.17
CA ALA A 17 24.81 -20.72 7.83
C ALA A 17 25.81 -19.56 7.66
N GLN A 18 25.76 -18.81 6.54
CA GLN A 18 26.65 -17.65 6.32
C GLN A 18 26.30 -16.44 7.18
N ILE A 19 25.05 -16.31 7.59
CA ILE A 19 24.53 -15.15 8.33
C ILE A 19 24.03 -15.52 9.73
N ASP A 20 24.43 -16.69 10.24
CA ASP A 20 23.97 -17.26 11.52
C ASP A 20 22.43 -17.32 11.64
N LEU A 21 21.75 -17.58 10.52
CA LEU A 21 20.31 -17.77 10.46
C LEU A 21 19.99 -19.27 10.45
N LYS A 22 19.14 -19.72 11.39
CA LYS A 22 18.73 -21.12 11.48
C LYS A 22 18.04 -21.53 10.18
N SER A 23 18.34 -22.73 9.69
CA SER A 23 17.81 -23.26 8.43
C SER A 23 16.27 -23.30 8.39
N GLU A 24 15.65 -23.65 9.51
CA GLU A 24 14.21 -23.65 9.70
C GLU A 24 13.62 -22.25 9.54
N CYS A 25 14.29 -21.25 10.11
CA CYS A 25 13.91 -19.85 9.97
C CYS A 25 14.05 -19.36 8.53
N ALA A 26 15.16 -19.69 7.86
CA ALA A 26 15.37 -19.39 6.44
C ALA A 26 14.26 -19.98 5.56
N CYS A 27 13.85 -21.22 5.83
CA CYS A 27 12.74 -21.88 5.14
C CYS A 27 11.39 -21.20 5.42
N ALA A 28 11.11 -20.82 6.67
CA ALA A 28 9.89 -20.12 7.05
C ALA A 28 9.79 -18.72 6.40
N LEU A 29 10.91 -17.99 6.33
CA LEU A 29 10.99 -16.71 5.62
C LEU A 29 10.81 -16.89 4.11
N ASP A 30 11.33 -17.95 3.50
CA ASP A 30 11.10 -18.25 2.08
C ASP A 30 9.63 -18.63 1.82
N ALA A 31 9.01 -19.37 2.74
CA ALA A 31 7.59 -19.66 2.68
C ALA A 31 6.73 -18.39 2.71
N LEU A 32 7.10 -17.37 3.50
CA LEU A 32 6.46 -16.05 3.47
C LEU A 32 6.55 -15.37 2.11
N LYS A 33 7.66 -15.54 1.37
CA LYS A 33 7.78 -15.03 -0.02
C LYS A 33 6.85 -15.77 -0.98
N SER A 34 6.65 -17.06 -0.75
CA SER A 34 5.81 -17.92 -1.60
C SER A 34 4.31 -17.76 -1.35
N GLN A 35 3.90 -17.12 -0.23
CA GLN A 35 2.50 -16.86 0.02
C GLN A 35 1.92 -16.01 -1.11
N PRO A 36 0.87 -16.49 -1.81
CA PRO A 36 0.26 -15.79 -2.92
C PRO A 36 -0.63 -14.66 -2.40
N GLN A 37 -0.09 -13.76 -1.56
CA GLN A 37 -0.95 -12.78 -0.92
C GLN A 37 -1.37 -11.65 -1.85
N LEU A 38 -0.62 -11.24 -2.90
CA LEU A 38 -0.99 -10.01 -3.62
C LEU A 38 -0.52 -9.87 -5.09
N ARG A 39 -0.15 -10.93 -5.81
CA ARG A 39 0.27 -10.75 -7.22
C ARG A 39 -0.89 -10.66 -8.21
N SER A 40 -2.03 -11.31 -7.94
CA SER A 40 -3.22 -11.25 -8.80
C SER A 40 -4.30 -10.31 -8.27
N GLN A 41 -4.50 -10.23 -6.94
CA GLN A 41 -5.58 -9.43 -6.38
C GLN A 41 -5.34 -7.92 -6.50
N LYS A 42 -4.12 -7.38 -6.32
CA LYS A 42 -3.86 -5.93 -6.50
C LYS A 42 -4.00 -5.48 -7.95
N LEU A 43 -3.60 -6.31 -8.91
CA LEU A 43 -3.80 -6.03 -10.34
C LEU A 43 -5.28 -6.10 -10.69
N LEU A 44 -5.99 -7.15 -10.30
CA LEU A 44 -7.43 -7.27 -10.53
C LEU A 44 -8.22 -6.17 -9.83
N TRP A 45 -7.95 -5.85 -8.55
CA TRP A 45 -8.64 -4.79 -7.81
C TRP A 45 -8.23 -3.38 -8.24
N GLY A 46 -7.00 -3.15 -8.67
CA GLY A 46 -6.56 -1.89 -9.27
C GLY A 46 -7.25 -1.65 -10.62
N TRP A 47 -7.27 -2.69 -11.48
CA TRP A 47 -8.01 -2.64 -12.75
C TRP A 47 -9.52 -2.52 -12.53
N LEU A 48 -10.09 -3.26 -11.58
CA LEU A 48 -11.52 -3.16 -11.24
C LEU A 48 -11.85 -1.80 -10.66
N SER A 49 -11.05 -1.24 -9.75
CA SER A 49 -11.39 0.02 -9.08
C SER A 49 -11.34 1.22 -10.03
N ILE A 50 -10.35 1.28 -10.92
CA ILE A 50 -10.27 2.34 -11.93
C ILE A 50 -11.46 2.23 -12.89
N ARG A 51 -11.73 1.03 -13.41
CA ARG A 51 -12.87 0.78 -14.32
C ARG A 51 -14.21 0.98 -13.63
N VAL A 52 -14.36 0.61 -12.36
CA VAL A 52 -15.59 0.80 -11.57
C VAL A 52 -15.82 2.27 -11.27
N LEU A 53 -14.78 3.06 -10.96
CA LEU A 53 -14.93 4.50 -10.78
C LEU A 53 -15.28 5.22 -12.09
N GLU A 54 -14.67 4.84 -13.20
CA GLU A 54 -15.02 5.37 -14.53
C GLU A 54 -16.46 5.00 -14.92
N VAL A 55 -16.83 3.72 -14.79
CA VAL A 55 -18.17 3.24 -15.11
C VAL A 55 -19.21 3.82 -14.16
N ALA A 56 -18.93 3.93 -12.86
CA ALA A 56 -19.83 4.57 -11.90
C ALA A 56 -19.97 6.06 -12.17
N GLY A 57 -18.89 6.75 -12.53
CA GLY A 57 -18.92 8.16 -12.93
C GLY A 57 -19.78 8.37 -14.18
N ILE A 58 -19.59 7.55 -15.21
CA ILE A 58 -20.41 7.56 -16.43
C ILE A 58 -21.88 7.25 -16.09
N LEU A 59 -22.14 6.26 -15.24
CA LEU A 59 -23.49 5.88 -14.84
C LEU A 59 -24.20 7.02 -14.09
N VAL A 60 -23.50 7.71 -13.18
CA VAL A 60 -24.03 8.90 -12.50
C VAL A 60 -24.35 10.01 -13.49
N LEU A 61 -23.47 10.24 -14.48
CA LEU A 61 -23.67 11.25 -15.52
C LEU A 61 -24.86 10.92 -16.43
N VAL A 62 -25.02 9.65 -16.82
CA VAL A 62 -26.17 9.16 -17.60
C VAL A 62 -27.46 9.28 -16.80
N LEU A 63 -27.46 8.90 -15.53
CA LEU A 63 -28.64 9.04 -14.66
C LEU A 63 -29.02 10.51 -14.45
N ALA A 64 -28.04 11.40 -14.27
CA ALA A 64 -28.28 12.85 -14.18
C ALA A 64 -28.84 13.42 -15.48
N LEU A 65 -28.34 12.98 -16.64
CA LEU A 65 -28.86 13.38 -17.94
C LEU A 65 -30.30 12.89 -18.15
N LEU A 66 -30.58 11.63 -17.83
CA LEU A 66 -31.95 11.08 -17.90
C LEU A 66 -32.91 11.80 -16.94
N ALA A 67 -32.44 12.19 -15.75
CA ALA A 67 -33.21 13.01 -14.81
C ALA A 67 -33.50 14.41 -15.37
N ALA A 68 -32.52 15.07 -15.99
CA ALA A 68 -32.70 16.37 -16.61
C ALA A 68 -33.68 16.31 -17.79
N LEU A 69 -33.57 15.28 -18.65
CA LEU A 69 -34.47 15.07 -19.78
C LEU A 69 -35.90 14.76 -19.33
N SER A 70 -36.07 13.93 -18.30
CA SER A 70 -37.39 13.63 -17.73
C SER A 70 -38.02 14.84 -17.03
N ALA A 71 -37.23 15.67 -16.34
CA ALA A 71 -37.70 16.94 -15.81
C ALA A 71 -38.14 17.90 -16.92
N LEU A 72 -37.37 18.01 -18.02
CA LEU A 72 -37.71 18.85 -19.17
C LEU A 72 -39.01 18.39 -19.86
N ALA A 73 -39.18 17.07 -20.02
CA ALA A 73 -40.40 16.48 -20.56
C ALA A 73 -41.62 16.73 -19.65
N LEU A 74 -41.46 16.66 -18.33
CA LEU A 74 -42.52 16.95 -17.35
C LEU A 74 -42.89 18.44 -17.31
N VAL A 75 -41.92 19.35 -17.49
CA VAL A 75 -42.17 20.80 -17.63
C VAL A 75 -42.95 21.09 -18.92
N GLY A 76 -42.66 20.38 -20.02
CA GLY A 76 -43.43 20.46 -21.26
C GLY A 76 -44.84 19.85 -21.18
N ALA A 77 -45.08 18.92 -20.24
CA ALA A 77 -46.35 18.18 -20.10
C ALA A 77 -47.30 18.73 -19.02
N GLY A 78 -46.95 19.81 -18.32
CA GLY A 78 -47.87 20.51 -17.40
C GLY A 78 -48.32 19.72 -16.16
N VAL A 79 -47.66 18.61 -15.79
CA VAL A 79 -48.06 17.78 -14.63
C VAL A 79 -47.00 17.75 -13.53
N ALA A 80 -47.38 18.37 -12.41
CA ALA A 80 -47.05 18.08 -11.02
C ALA A 80 -45.59 18.22 -10.53
N LEU A 81 -45.30 19.42 -10.00
CA LEU A 81 -44.22 19.75 -9.06
C LEU A 81 -44.04 18.76 -7.86
N LEU A 82 -45.04 17.93 -7.55
CA LEU A 82 -45.01 16.92 -6.48
C LEU A 82 -44.24 15.64 -6.87
N GLY A 83 -44.20 15.28 -8.15
CA GLY A 83 -43.42 14.12 -8.62
C GLY A 83 -41.92 14.42 -8.63
N LEU A 84 -41.56 15.66 -8.99
CA LEU A 84 -40.18 16.11 -9.12
C LEU A 84 -39.40 16.03 -7.78
N LYS A 85 -40.05 16.35 -6.65
CA LYS A 85 -39.43 16.25 -5.32
C LYS A 85 -39.08 14.81 -4.92
N LYS A 86 -39.95 13.84 -5.23
CA LYS A 86 -39.69 12.42 -4.93
C LYS A 86 -38.56 11.86 -5.80
N VAL A 87 -38.53 12.26 -7.06
CA VAL A 87 -37.45 11.92 -8.00
C VAL A 87 -36.12 12.51 -7.53
N MET A 88 -36.08 13.80 -7.17
CA MET A 88 -34.86 14.43 -6.64
C MET A 88 -34.39 13.83 -5.30
N MET A 89 -35.31 13.45 -4.41
CA MET A 89 -34.95 12.75 -3.16
C MET A 89 -34.33 11.37 -3.45
N ALA A 90 -34.88 10.61 -4.39
CA ALA A 90 -34.35 9.29 -4.76
C ALA A 90 -32.92 9.41 -5.34
N TYR A 91 -32.66 10.39 -6.19
CA TYR A 91 -31.32 10.62 -6.74
C TYR A 91 -30.33 11.10 -5.68
N SER A 92 -30.75 11.99 -4.77
CA SER A 92 -29.92 12.42 -3.64
C SER A 92 -29.54 11.23 -2.76
N ALA A 93 -30.48 10.34 -2.46
CA ALA A 93 -30.22 9.13 -1.67
C ALA A 93 -29.22 8.19 -2.35
N LEU A 94 -29.35 7.97 -3.66
CA LEU A 94 -28.39 7.18 -4.43
C LEU A 94 -26.99 7.81 -4.44
N GLY A 95 -26.90 9.13 -4.57
CA GLY A 95 -25.63 9.86 -4.48
C GLY A 95 -24.95 9.68 -3.12
N TRP A 96 -25.71 9.77 -2.02
CA TRP A 96 -25.20 9.53 -0.67
C TRP A 96 -24.71 8.08 -0.48
N ILE A 97 -25.46 7.08 -0.96
CA ILE A 97 -25.04 5.68 -0.92
C ILE A 97 -23.72 5.48 -1.69
N GLY A 98 -23.60 6.07 -2.88
CA GLY A 98 -22.38 6.04 -3.67
C GLY A 98 -21.19 6.68 -2.95
N ALA A 99 -21.39 7.85 -2.33
CA ALA A 99 -20.35 8.54 -1.56
C ALA A 99 -19.90 7.73 -0.34
N VAL A 100 -20.84 7.13 0.41
CA VAL A 100 -20.54 6.25 1.54
C VAL A 100 -19.77 5.01 1.08
N LEU A 101 -20.15 4.41 -0.05
CA LEU A 101 -19.44 3.26 -0.60
C LEU A 101 -18.00 3.61 -1.02
N ILE A 102 -17.79 4.75 -1.68
CA ILE A 102 -16.46 5.24 -2.05
C ILE A 102 -15.62 5.52 -0.80
N TRP A 103 -16.21 6.16 0.22
CA TRP A 103 -15.53 6.42 1.49
C TRP A 103 -15.14 5.11 2.20
N TRP A 104 -16.05 4.13 2.26
CA TRP A 104 -15.78 2.81 2.82
C TRP A 104 -14.69 2.05 2.07
N LEU A 105 -14.70 2.11 0.73
CA LEU A 105 -13.64 1.51 -0.09
C LEU A 105 -12.28 2.20 0.14
N LYS A 106 -12.25 3.53 0.25
CA LYS A 106 -11.03 4.27 0.61
C LYS A 106 -10.49 3.89 1.99
N LEU A 107 -11.37 3.60 2.95
CA LEU A 107 -10.97 3.10 4.27
C LEU A 107 -10.41 1.68 4.20
N LYS A 108 -10.94 0.82 3.31
CA LYS A 108 -10.45 -0.55 3.12
C LYS A 108 -9.18 -0.67 2.30
N MET A 109 -8.85 0.32 1.48
CA MET A 109 -7.54 0.37 0.82
C MET A 109 -6.47 0.61 1.88
N GLN A 110 -5.84 -0.48 2.33
CA GLN A 110 -4.66 -0.40 3.19
C GLN A 110 -3.63 0.51 2.54
N ARG A 111 -3.16 1.52 3.28
CA ARG A 111 -2.05 2.35 2.83
C ARG A 111 -0.84 1.44 2.57
N PRO A 112 -0.07 1.63 1.47
CA PRO A 112 1.09 0.82 1.14
C PRO A 112 2.06 0.62 2.32
N GLU A 113 2.20 1.65 3.15
CA GLU A 113 3.04 1.63 4.35
C GLU A 113 2.57 0.62 5.42
N GLU A 114 1.26 0.51 5.66
CA GLU A 114 0.70 -0.42 6.65
C GLU A 114 0.89 -1.87 6.20
N HIS A 115 0.80 -2.10 4.89
CA HIS A 115 1.06 -3.41 4.30
C HIS A 115 2.51 -3.87 4.52
N LEU A 116 3.49 -2.97 4.37
CA LEU A 116 4.89 -3.32 4.65
C LEU A 116 5.16 -3.47 6.14
N LYS A 117 4.52 -2.67 7.00
CA LYS A 117 4.59 -2.84 8.46
C LYS A 117 4.06 -4.21 8.89
N GLU A 118 2.92 -4.64 8.35
CA GLU A 118 2.35 -5.97 8.62
C GLU A 118 3.31 -7.08 8.20
N LYS A 119 3.95 -6.95 7.02
CA LYS A 119 4.98 -7.89 6.56
C LYS A 119 6.20 -7.91 7.46
N ALA A 120 6.68 -6.74 7.90
CA ALA A 120 7.78 -6.65 8.84
C ALA A 120 7.43 -7.34 10.17
N GLY A 121 6.19 -7.17 10.66
CA GLY A 121 5.67 -7.91 11.82
C GLY A 121 5.66 -9.42 11.62
N LYS A 122 5.23 -9.92 10.45
CA LYS A 122 5.28 -11.35 10.12
C LYS A 122 6.71 -11.90 10.09
N ILE A 123 7.65 -11.14 9.51
CA ILE A 123 9.08 -11.49 9.48
C ILE A 123 9.63 -11.57 10.91
N HIS A 124 9.36 -10.55 11.72
CA HIS A 124 9.75 -10.51 13.13
C HIS A 124 9.17 -11.70 13.91
N GLY A 125 7.88 -11.99 13.75
CA GLY A 125 7.23 -13.13 14.42
C GLY A 125 7.87 -14.47 14.08
N VAL A 126 8.23 -14.71 12.80
CA VAL A 126 8.96 -15.92 12.39
C VAL A 126 10.35 -15.97 13.03
N LEU A 127 11.09 -14.87 13.00
CA LEU A 127 12.41 -14.77 13.59
C LEU A 127 12.38 -15.06 15.10
N HIS A 128 11.45 -14.43 15.81
CA HIS A 128 11.22 -14.60 17.24
C HIS A 128 10.85 -16.06 17.60
N GLN A 129 9.95 -16.69 16.85
CA GLN A 129 9.55 -18.10 17.06
C GLN A 129 10.72 -19.09 16.96
N HIS A 130 11.74 -18.78 16.15
CA HIS A 130 12.94 -19.59 16.02
C HIS A 130 14.07 -19.14 16.96
N GLY A 131 13.80 -18.24 17.91
CA GLY A 131 14.77 -17.73 18.88
C GLY A 131 15.84 -16.84 18.26
N GLN A 132 15.52 -16.14 17.17
CA GLN A 132 16.40 -15.21 16.47
C GLN A 132 15.83 -13.80 16.57
N ASP A 133 15.90 -13.22 17.75
CA ASP A 133 15.24 -11.93 18.01
C ASP A 133 16.02 -10.78 17.34
N VAL A 134 15.34 -10.02 16.48
CA VAL A 134 15.95 -8.89 15.76
C VAL A 134 15.23 -7.60 16.10
N LYS A 135 16.00 -6.62 16.60
CA LYS A 135 15.50 -5.30 17.00
C LYS A 135 14.93 -4.49 15.83
N TYR A 136 15.47 -4.68 14.62
CA TYR A 136 15.10 -3.91 13.44
C TYR A 136 14.84 -4.82 12.23
N VAL A 137 13.69 -4.61 11.58
CA VAL A 137 13.40 -5.17 10.25
C VAL A 137 13.54 -4.04 9.23
N ILE A 138 14.54 -4.11 8.36
CA ILE A 138 14.81 -3.08 7.35
C ILE A 138 14.32 -3.58 5.99
N LEU A 139 13.42 -2.85 5.34
CA LEU A 139 12.92 -3.14 4.00
C LEU A 139 13.09 -1.95 3.05
N GLY A 140 12.83 -2.21 1.77
CA GLY A 140 12.47 -1.21 0.77
C GLY A 140 11.12 -1.58 0.16
N HIS A 141 10.59 -0.79 -0.78
CA HIS A 141 9.65 -1.18 -1.86
C HIS A 141 8.73 -0.03 -2.30
N ASP A 142 8.13 0.70 -1.36
CA ASP A 142 7.10 1.70 -1.63
C ASP A 142 7.63 3.12 -1.91
N HIS A 143 8.94 3.23 -2.11
CA HIS A 143 9.66 4.46 -2.45
C HIS A 143 9.63 5.55 -1.36
N GLN A 144 8.99 5.29 -0.23
CA GLN A 144 8.89 6.22 0.88
C GLN A 144 9.75 5.75 2.05
N ALA A 145 10.42 6.71 2.69
CA ALA A 145 11.25 6.44 3.85
C ALA A 145 10.38 6.57 5.11
N HIS A 146 10.29 5.51 5.92
CA HIS A 146 9.56 5.55 7.19
C HIS A 146 10.16 4.64 8.26
N LEU A 147 9.99 5.03 9.53
CA LEU A 147 10.35 4.29 10.73
C LEU A 147 9.05 4.09 11.51
N LYS A 148 8.67 2.84 11.74
CA LYS A 148 7.47 2.50 12.49
C LYS A 148 7.82 1.49 13.58
N ARG A 149 7.16 1.64 14.73
CA ARG A 149 7.27 0.69 15.83
C ARG A 149 6.43 -0.57 15.54
N LEU A 150 6.99 -1.75 15.75
CA LEU A 150 6.28 -3.04 15.70
C LEU A 150 5.70 -3.37 17.08
N ASP A 151 6.53 -3.25 18.13
CA ASP A 151 6.18 -3.35 19.55
C ASP A 151 7.14 -2.49 20.40
N GLU A 152 7.19 -2.66 21.73
CA GLU A 152 8.00 -1.83 22.62
C GLU A 152 9.49 -1.74 22.25
N GLU A 153 10.08 -2.84 21.77
CA GLU A 153 11.52 -2.96 21.52
C GLU A 153 11.86 -3.12 20.03
N HIS A 154 10.88 -3.49 19.20
CA HIS A 154 11.09 -3.82 17.79
C HIS A 154 10.58 -2.74 16.83
N PHE A 155 11.36 -2.50 15.78
CA PHE A 155 11.09 -1.45 14.80
C PHE A 155 11.17 -1.97 13.36
N TYR A 156 10.30 -1.42 12.53
CA TYR A 156 10.34 -1.54 11.09
C TYR A 156 10.91 -0.25 10.48
N VAL A 157 11.91 -0.38 9.63
CA VAL A 157 12.52 0.74 8.90
C VAL A 157 12.38 0.49 7.40
N ASN A 158 11.94 1.50 6.66
CA ASN A 158 12.01 1.56 5.21
C ASN A 158 12.92 2.69 4.80
N SER A 159 13.95 2.35 4.02
CA SER A 159 14.90 3.34 3.50
C SER A 159 14.33 4.18 2.37
N GLY A 160 13.18 3.80 1.80
CA GLY A 160 12.61 4.43 0.62
C GLY A 160 13.43 4.15 -0.64
N THR A 161 13.37 5.08 -1.59
CA THR A 161 14.22 5.09 -2.79
C THR A 161 14.79 6.49 -2.99
N TRP A 162 15.91 6.57 -3.71
CA TRP A 162 16.56 7.83 -4.01
C TRP A 162 15.81 8.70 -5.02
N THR A 163 15.00 8.06 -5.86
CA THR A 163 14.19 8.72 -6.89
C THR A 163 12.73 8.49 -6.58
N ALA A 164 12.04 9.46 -5.98
CA ALA A 164 10.62 9.34 -5.70
C ALA A 164 9.86 9.17 -7.04
N VAL A 165 9.42 7.95 -7.34
CA VAL A 165 8.51 7.70 -8.47
C VAL A 165 7.11 8.03 -7.97
N ILE A 166 6.64 9.23 -8.30
CA ILE A 166 5.28 9.66 -7.99
C ILE A 166 4.39 9.25 -9.17
N ALA A 167 3.76 8.08 -9.07
CA ALA A 167 2.83 7.49 -10.05
C ALA A 167 3.45 7.01 -11.39
N GLN A 168 2.79 6.04 -12.04
CA GLN A 168 3.21 5.41 -13.31
C GLN A 168 3.14 6.36 -14.52
N ASP A 169 2.53 7.52 -14.30
CA ASP A 169 1.97 8.43 -15.29
C ASP A 169 2.34 9.90 -15.01
N LYS A 170 3.20 10.17 -14.02
CA LYS A 170 3.78 11.50 -13.79
C LYS A 170 5.30 11.44 -13.80
N GLU A 171 5.87 12.40 -14.52
CA GLU A 171 7.30 12.53 -14.78
C GLU A 171 8.14 12.37 -13.51
N VAL A 172 9.32 11.74 -13.67
CA VAL A 172 10.37 11.76 -12.65
C VAL A 172 10.74 13.22 -12.45
N LEU A 173 10.24 13.84 -11.39
CA LEU A 173 10.72 15.15 -10.97
C LEU A 173 12.19 14.99 -10.61
N GLN A 174 13.08 15.37 -11.54
CA GLN A 174 14.54 15.27 -11.35
C GLN A 174 15.03 16.01 -10.09
N ASN A 175 14.21 16.94 -9.58
CA ASN A 175 14.45 17.75 -8.38
C ASN A 175 13.91 17.13 -7.07
N ALA A 176 13.29 15.95 -7.11
CA ALA A 176 12.77 15.24 -5.93
C ALA A 176 13.67 14.05 -5.54
N ARG A 177 15.00 14.24 -5.60
CA ARG A 177 15.94 13.23 -5.09
C ARG A 177 15.97 13.28 -3.57
N GLN A 178 15.74 12.13 -2.94
CA GLN A 178 15.91 11.97 -1.49
C GLN A 178 16.95 10.88 -1.25
N PHE A 179 18.17 11.25 -0.90
CA PHE A 179 19.21 10.27 -0.64
C PHE A 179 19.07 9.72 0.78
N SER A 180 18.02 8.94 1.00
CA SER A 180 17.74 8.28 2.28
C SER A 180 18.48 6.96 2.39
N PHE A 181 18.92 6.64 3.61
CA PHE A 181 19.62 5.41 3.95
C PHE A 181 19.42 5.05 5.42
N VAL A 182 19.65 3.78 5.77
CA VAL A 182 19.64 3.35 7.17
C VAL A 182 21.07 3.17 7.63
N ARG A 183 21.44 3.87 8.71
CA ARG A 183 22.74 3.75 9.37
C ARG A 183 22.57 2.89 10.62
N VAL A 184 23.32 1.80 10.72
CA VAL A 184 23.32 0.93 11.90
C VAL A 184 24.64 1.13 12.66
N ILE A 185 24.56 1.52 13.92
CA ILE A 185 25.70 1.73 14.82
C ILE A 185 25.37 1.04 16.14
N GLU A 186 26.25 0.19 16.66
CA GLU A 186 26.09 -0.42 17.98
C GLU A 186 24.66 -0.98 18.21
N ASN A 187 24.16 -1.74 17.22
CA ASN A 187 22.81 -2.33 17.23
C ASN A 187 21.64 -1.32 17.28
N THR A 188 21.86 -0.07 16.89
CA THR A 188 20.82 0.95 16.76
C THR A 188 20.73 1.40 15.31
N ALA A 189 19.53 1.33 14.73
CA ALA A 189 19.28 1.77 13.36
C ALA A 189 18.70 3.19 13.35
N HIS A 190 19.35 4.07 12.59
CA HIS A 190 18.92 5.44 12.34
C HIS A 190 18.55 5.59 10.87
N LEU A 191 17.35 6.12 10.60
CA LEU A 191 16.96 6.50 9.26
C LEU A 191 17.54 7.90 8.98
N MET A 192 18.35 7.99 7.95
CA MET A 192 19.13 9.19 7.61
C MET A 192 18.73 9.70 6.23
N ARG A 193 18.97 10.99 6.00
CA ARG A 193 18.90 11.65 4.70
C ARG A 193 20.21 12.37 4.45
N TRP A 194 20.77 12.24 3.26
CA TRP A 194 21.85 13.10 2.82
C TRP A 194 21.29 14.46 2.36
N ASN A 195 21.83 15.54 2.93
CA ASN A 195 21.49 16.91 2.61
C ASN A 195 22.57 17.49 1.69
N ASP A 196 22.28 17.51 0.39
CA ASP A 196 23.20 18.01 -0.65
C ASP A 196 23.62 19.46 -0.40
N GLY A 197 22.73 20.31 0.12
CA GLY A 197 23.02 21.70 0.41
C GLY A 197 23.96 21.91 1.61
N GLY A 198 24.02 20.93 2.52
CA GLY A 198 24.85 20.96 3.72
C GLY A 198 26.06 20.03 3.69
N GLY A 199 26.26 19.26 2.62
CA GLY A 199 27.37 18.30 2.50
C GLY A 199 27.44 17.26 3.61
N SER A 200 26.32 16.99 4.27
CA SER A 200 26.24 16.16 5.47
C SER A 200 24.95 15.35 5.51
N TRP A 201 24.89 14.35 6.38
CA TRP A 201 23.67 13.59 6.64
C TRP A 201 22.95 14.11 7.88
N GLU A 202 21.62 14.10 7.82
CA GLU A 202 20.73 14.43 8.92
C GLU A 202 19.84 13.23 9.26
N GLN A 203 19.47 13.09 10.53
CA GLN A 203 18.53 12.05 10.93
C GLN A 203 17.12 12.45 10.52
N ILE A 204 16.41 11.55 9.85
CA ILE A 204 14.99 11.71 9.59
C ILE A 204 14.26 11.36 10.89
N VAL A 205 13.82 12.39 11.61
CA VAL A 205 12.93 12.24 12.76
C VAL A 205 11.50 12.22 12.23
N LEU A 206 10.90 11.03 12.20
CA LEU A 206 9.53 10.86 11.76
C LEU A 206 8.58 11.10 12.95
N ARG A 207 7.63 12.01 12.76
CA ARG A 207 6.56 12.31 13.72
C ARG A 207 5.43 11.30 13.62
#